data_AF-A0A959ENT7-F1
#
_entry.id   AF-A0A959ENT7-F1
#
_cell.length_a   1.000
_cell.length_b   1.000
_cell.length_c   1.000
_cell.angle_alpha   90.00
_cell.angle_beta   90.00
_cell.angle_gamma   90.00
#
_symmetry.space_group_name_H-M   'P 1'
#
loop_
_entity.id
_entity.type
_entity.pdbx_description
1 polymer ?
#
loop_
_entity_poly.entity_id
_entity_poly.type
_entity_poly.pdbx_seq_one_letter_code
_entity_poly.pdbx_strand_id
1 'polypeptide(L)'
;ERLSVQQVIRFMKRSGNFMSYLLGKISWMILLMMPFLALVLKLLYIRRGYYYVEHLIFSFHTHSFVFLIGSIGLLVGHWANEGFSDIAGLVIVVACIVYLWLSLKRVYRQGWFKTSLKFLLANLFYLVLFTFFLIITLILGFFLF
;
A
#
# COMPACT_ATOMS: atom_id res chain seq x y z
N GLU A 1 21.04 -1.87 29.17
CA GLU A 1 20.64 -3.30 29.26
C GLU A 1 19.34 -3.54 30.04
N ARG A 2 19.12 -3.00 31.25
CA ARG A 2 17.86 -3.24 32.00
C ARG A 2 16.59 -2.71 31.29
N LEU A 3 16.70 -1.61 30.54
CA LEU A 3 15.58 -1.01 29.81
C LEU A 3 15.11 -1.87 28.63
N SER A 4 16.04 -2.47 27.86
CA SER A 4 15.68 -3.37 26.75
C SER A 4 15.09 -4.69 27.27
N VAL A 5 15.60 -5.22 28.38
CA VAL A 5 15.03 -6.43 29.02
C VAL A 5 13.60 -6.17 29.52
N GLN A 6 13.33 -4.99 30.10
CA GLN A 6 11.98 -4.62 30.51
C GLN A 6 11.02 -4.44 29.33
N GLN A 7 11.47 -3.91 28.20
CA GLN A 7 10.65 -3.81 26.98
C GLN A 7 10.29 -5.19 26.42
N VAL A 8 11.26 -6.11 26.35
CA VAL A 8 10.99 -7.49 25.88
C VAL A 8 9.94 -8.19 26.76
N ILE A 9 9.99 -7.99 28.08
CA ILE A 9 9.00 -8.57 29.01
C ILE A 9 7.62 -7.94 28.84
N ARG A 10 7.53 -6.61 28.62
CA ARG A 10 6.24 -5.93 28.37
C ARG A 10 5.63 -6.33 27.03
N PHE A 11 6.46 -6.44 26.00
CA PHE A 11 6.07 -6.93 24.67
C PHE A 11 5.49 -8.35 24.74
N MET A 12 6.15 -9.28 25.44
CA MET A 12 5.63 -10.65 25.60
C MET A 12 4.29 -10.69 26.34
N LYS A 13 4.06 -9.79 27.30
CA LYS A 13 2.81 -9.72 28.08
C LYS A 13 1.65 -9.09 27.31
N ARG A 14 1.93 -8.31 26.26
CA ARG A 14 0.94 -7.60 25.41
C ARG A 14 0.91 -8.10 23.96
N SER A 15 1.60 -9.19 23.64
CA SER A 15 1.81 -9.69 22.27
C SER A 15 0.52 -9.89 21.47
N GLY A 16 -0.58 -10.30 22.11
CA GLY A 16 -1.90 -10.41 21.48
C GLY A 16 -2.45 -9.09 20.91
N ASN A 17 -2.09 -7.94 21.49
CA ASN A 17 -2.54 -6.61 21.05
C ASN A 17 -1.59 -5.97 20.01
N PHE A 18 -0.40 -6.55 19.80
CA PHE A 18 0.59 -6.00 18.89
C PHE A 18 0.15 -6.11 17.43
N MET A 19 -0.45 -7.24 17.02
CA MET A 19 -0.91 -7.41 15.65
C MET A 19 -2.10 -6.48 15.31
N SER A 20 -3.04 -6.31 16.24
CA SER A 20 -4.13 -5.34 16.11
C SER A 20 -3.60 -3.90 16.02
N TYR A 21 -2.53 -3.57 16.76
CA TYR A 21 -1.85 -2.28 16.63
C TYR A 21 -1.24 -2.10 15.24
N LEU A 22 -0.50 -3.09 14.72
CA LEU A 22 0.09 -3.01 13.37
C LEU A 22 -0.98 -2.83 12.30
N LEU A 23 -2.06 -3.63 12.34
CA LEU A 23 -3.19 -3.50 11.42
C LEU A 23 -3.81 -2.10 11.46
N GLY A 24 -4.00 -1.54 12.67
CA GLY A 24 -4.52 -0.18 12.84
C GLY A 24 -3.60 0.93 12.31
N LYS A 25 -2.31 0.63 12.06
CA LYS A 25 -1.33 1.58 11.51
C LYS A 25 -1.10 1.45 10.01
N ILE A 26 -1.56 0.38 9.35
CA ILE A 26 -1.36 0.15 7.91
C ILE A 26 -1.90 1.32 7.07
N SER A 27 -3.10 1.82 7.37
CA SER A 27 -3.70 2.93 6.60
C SER A 27 -2.85 4.21 6.68
N TRP A 28 -2.36 4.53 7.87
CA TRP A 28 -1.47 5.68 8.09
C TRP A 28 -0.12 5.50 7.40
N MET A 29 0.44 4.29 7.47
CA MET A 29 1.68 3.93 6.81
C MET A 29 1.59 4.12 5.29
N ILE A 30 0.53 3.60 4.68
CA ILE A 30 0.31 3.73 3.23
C ILE A 30 0.12 5.20 2.84
N LEU A 31 -0.61 5.98 3.64
CA LEU A 31 -0.80 7.42 3.40
C LEU A 31 0.54 8.17 3.41
N LEU A 32 1.40 7.90 4.41
CA LEU A 32 2.73 8.49 4.48
C LEU A 32 3.64 8.03 3.33
N MET A 33 3.42 6.83 2.80
CA MET A 33 4.19 6.29 1.68
C MET A 33 3.81 6.94 0.33
N MET A 34 2.59 7.43 0.15
CA MET A 34 2.13 8.04 -1.11
C MET A 34 3.01 9.18 -1.63
N PRO A 35 3.48 10.15 -0.83
CA PRO A 35 4.42 11.17 -1.31
C PRO A 35 5.75 10.58 -1.81
N PHE A 36 6.25 9.52 -1.16
CA PHE A 36 7.46 8.83 -1.63
C PHE A 36 7.21 8.08 -2.93
N LEU A 37 6.04 7.46 -3.09
CA LEU A 37 5.63 6.84 -4.35
C LEU A 37 5.49 7.89 -5.47
N ALA A 38 4.96 9.07 -5.16
CA ALA A 38 4.87 10.18 -6.10
C ALA A 38 6.26 10.67 -6.55
N LEU A 39 7.25 10.69 -5.65
CA LEU A 39 8.64 10.98 -6.00
C LEU A 39 9.23 9.93 -6.94
N VAL A 40 8.97 8.65 -6.69
CA VAL A 40 9.38 7.55 -7.59
C VAL A 40 8.74 7.72 -8.97
N LEU A 41 7.43 8.00 -9.02
CA LEU A 41 6.73 8.24 -10.28
C LEU A 41 7.30 9.46 -11.01
N LYS A 42 7.61 10.54 -10.29
CA LYS A 42 8.29 11.71 -10.88
C LYS A 42 9.63 11.33 -11.49
N LEU A 43 10.42 10.50 -10.82
CA LEU A 43 11.71 10.01 -11.34
C LEU A 43 11.51 9.15 -12.61
N LEU A 44 10.53 8.24 -12.60
CA LEU A 44 10.20 7.39 -13.75
C LEU A 44 9.67 8.18 -14.96
N TYR A 45 9.05 9.34 -14.73
CA TYR A 45 8.42 10.17 -15.76
C TYR A 45 9.07 11.55 -15.95
N ILE A 46 10.33 11.72 -15.52
CA ILE A 46 11.05 13.00 -15.52
C ILE A 46 11.09 13.70 -16.90
N ARG A 47 11.08 12.94 -18.00
CA ARG A 47 11.16 13.46 -19.38
C ARG A 47 9.84 14.05 -19.92
N ARG A 48 8.75 14.02 -19.16
CA ARG A 48 7.40 14.34 -19.67
C ARG A 48 6.80 15.62 -19.11
N GLY A 49 7.51 16.36 -18.26
CA GLY A 49 7.08 17.66 -17.76
C GLY A 49 5.91 17.64 -16.78
N TYR A 50 5.53 16.47 -16.24
CA TYR A 50 4.50 16.36 -15.21
C TYR A 50 5.01 16.94 -13.87
N TYR A 51 4.14 17.65 -13.17
CA TYR A 51 4.46 18.23 -11.86
C TYR A 51 4.41 17.15 -10.78
N TYR A 52 5.19 17.34 -9.71
CA TYR A 52 5.16 16.44 -8.54
C TYR A 52 3.73 16.26 -7.98
N VAL A 53 2.97 17.35 -7.95
CA VAL A 53 1.58 17.36 -7.47
C VAL A 53 0.68 16.45 -8.30
N GLU A 54 0.90 16.33 -9.61
CA GLU A 54 0.12 15.46 -10.48
C GLU A 54 0.39 13.98 -10.16
N HIS A 55 1.66 13.63 -9.93
CA HIS A 55 2.03 12.29 -9.46
C HIS A 55 1.45 11.99 -8.08
N LEU A 56 1.43 12.99 -7.19
CA LEU A 56 0.87 12.87 -5.85
C LEU A 56 -0.64 12.64 -5.88
N ILE A 57 -1.38 13.47 -6.62
CA ILE A 57 -2.84 13.32 -6.81
C ILE A 57 -3.15 11.95 -7.43
N PHE A 58 -2.36 11.50 -8.40
CA PHE A 58 -2.51 10.18 -8.98
C PHE A 58 -2.32 9.06 -7.95
N SER A 59 -1.28 9.12 -7.12
CA SER A 59 -1.05 8.16 -6.05
C SER A 59 -2.20 8.15 -5.03
N PHE A 60 -2.71 9.32 -4.62
CA PHE A 60 -3.88 9.42 -3.74
C PHE A 60 -5.13 8.82 -4.38
N HIS A 61 -5.43 9.17 -5.63
CA HIS A 61 -6.63 8.69 -6.31
C HIS A 61 -6.65 7.17 -6.44
N THR A 62 -5.51 6.58 -6.86
CA THR A 62 -5.38 5.13 -7.04
C THR A 62 -5.49 4.37 -5.71
N HIS A 63 -4.88 4.87 -4.63
CA HIS A 63 -4.98 4.23 -3.32
C HIS A 63 -6.35 4.39 -2.67
N SER A 64 -6.98 5.57 -2.79
CA SER A 64 -8.35 5.78 -2.32
C SER A 64 -9.33 4.83 -3.00
N PHE A 65 -9.15 4.58 -4.31
CA PHE A 65 -9.96 3.60 -5.03
C PHE A 65 -9.75 2.17 -4.53
N VAL A 66 -8.49 1.75 -4.32
CA VAL A 66 -8.16 0.43 -3.75
C VAL A 66 -8.74 0.28 -2.34
N PHE A 67 -8.63 1.30 -1.49
CA PHE A 67 -9.21 1.27 -0.14
C PHE A 67 -10.74 1.20 -0.18
N LEU A 68 -11.38 1.96 -1.07
CA LEU A 68 -12.83 1.94 -1.23
C LEU A 68 -13.32 0.57 -1.68
N ILE A 69 -12.72 0.00 -2.74
CA ILE A 69 -13.09 -1.33 -3.22
C ILE A 69 -12.75 -2.41 -2.19
N GLY A 70 -11.60 -2.33 -1.54
CA GLY A 70 -11.21 -3.26 -0.48
C GLY A 70 -12.19 -3.23 0.70
N SER A 71 -12.63 -2.04 1.11
CA SER A 71 -13.61 -1.86 2.18
C SER A 71 -14.97 -2.44 1.80
N ILE A 72 -15.43 -2.21 0.57
CA ILE A 72 -16.65 -2.83 0.04
C ILE A 72 -16.50 -4.36 -0.02
N GLY A 73 -15.34 -4.87 -0.45
CA GLY A 73 -15.05 -6.29 -0.49
C GLY A 73 -15.12 -6.95 0.90
N LEU A 74 -14.55 -6.31 1.92
CA LEU A 74 -14.63 -6.77 3.31
C LEU A 74 -16.08 -6.76 3.83
N LEU A 75 -16.84 -5.71 3.52
CA LEU A 75 -18.26 -5.63 3.89
C LEU A 75 -19.07 -6.76 3.24
N VAL A 76 -18.91 -6.98 1.94
CA VAL A 76 -19.60 -8.05 1.22
C VAL A 76 -19.19 -9.43 1.76
N GLY A 77 -17.89 -9.64 2.03
CA GLY A 77 -17.37 -10.88 2.59
C GLY A 77 -17.95 -11.22 3.96
N HIS A 78 -18.29 -10.23 4.79
CA HIS A 78 -18.94 -10.45 6.09
C HIS A 78 -20.35 -11.07 5.97
N TRP A 79 -21.07 -10.79 4.88
CA TRP A 79 -22.44 -11.27 4.66
C TRP A 79 -22.52 -12.45 3.67
N ALA A 80 -21.42 -12.82 3.02
CA ALA A 80 -21.37 -13.86 2.00
C ALA A 80 -20.97 -15.22 2.58
N ASN A 81 -21.48 -16.30 1.98
CA ASN A 81 -21.02 -17.67 2.28
C ASN A 81 -19.55 -17.87 1.88
N GLU A 82 -18.81 -18.70 2.63
CA GLU A 82 -17.35 -18.87 2.49
C GLU A 82 -16.88 -19.11 1.04
N GLY A 83 -17.58 -19.95 0.26
CA GLY A 83 -17.19 -20.24 -1.13
C GLY A 83 -17.42 -19.10 -2.14
N PHE A 84 -18.35 -18.17 -1.87
CA PHE A 84 -18.57 -17.00 -2.73
C PHE A 84 -17.53 -15.89 -2.46
N SER A 85 -17.02 -15.85 -1.23
CA SER A 85 -16.03 -14.86 -0.79
C SER A 85 -14.69 -15.00 -1.53
N ASP A 86 -14.20 -16.22 -1.75
CA ASP A 86 -12.87 -16.44 -2.35
C ASP A 86 -12.78 -16.03 -3.81
N ILE A 87 -13.79 -16.40 -4.62
CA ILE A 87 -13.85 -16.01 -6.04
C ILE A 87 -14.04 -14.50 -6.16
N ALA A 88 -14.91 -13.90 -5.35
CA ALA A 88 -15.14 -12.47 -5.33
C ALA A 88 -13.87 -11.69 -4.95
N GLY A 89 -13.12 -12.18 -3.94
CA GLY A 89 -11.84 -11.61 -3.54
C GLY A 89 -10.81 -11.63 -4.66
N LEU A 90 -10.66 -12.75 -5.36
CA LEU A 90 -9.76 -12.88 -6.50
C LEU A 90 -10.14 -11.92 -7.64
N VAL A 91 -11.43 -11.82 -7.98
CA VAL A 91 -11.93 -10.88 -8.99
C VAL A 91 -11.61 -9.44 -8.62
N ILE A 92 -11.79 -9.05 -7.35
CA ILE A 92 -11.45 -7.72 -6.84
C ILE A 92 -9.96 -7.41 -6.99
N VAL A 93 -9.10 -8.35 -6.62
CA VAL A 93 -7.64 -8.18 -6.73
C VAL A 93 -7.22 -8.00 -8.19
N VAL A 94 -7.71 -8.86 -9.08
CA VAL A 94 -7.43 -8.76 -10.52
C VAL A 94 -7.95 -7.43 -11.09
N ALA A 95 -9.16 -7.02 -10.71
CA ALA A 95 -9.74 -5.74 -11.12
C ALA A 95 -8.88 -4.55 -10.66
N CYS A 96 -8.36 -4.58 -9.44
CA CYS A 96 -7.45 -3.54 -8.92
C CYS A 96 -6.16 -3.45 -9.73
N ILE A 97 -5.52 -4.59 -10.04
CA ILE A 97 -4.29 -4.64 -10.84
C ILE A 97 -4.54 -4.07 -12.24
N VAL A 98 -5.62 -4.51 -12.89
CA VAL A 98 -6.01 -4.05 -14.23
C VAL A 98 -6.30 -2.54 -14.22
N TYR A 99 -7.02 -2.06 -13.21
CA TYR A 99 -7.29 -0.63 -13.03
C TYR A 99 -6.01 0.19 -12.83
N LEU A 100 -5.09 -0.26 -11.96
CA LEU A 100 -3.81 0.42 -11.72
C LEU A 100 -2.99 0.53 -13.02
N TRP A 101 -2.92 -0.55 -13.80
CA TRP A 101 -2.21 -0.54 -15.08
C TRP A 101 -2.86 0.40 -16.11
N LEU A 102 -4.20 0.34 -16.24
CA LEU A 102 -4.97 1.22 -17.14
C LEU A 102 -4.87 2.70 -16.75
N SER A 103 -4.89 3.00 -15.45
CA SER A 103 -4.83 4.37 -14.94
C SER A 103 -3.47 5.01 -15.24
N LEU A 104 -2.35 4.28 -15.07
CA LEU A 104 -1.01 4.71 -15.49
C LEU A 104 -0.98 5.01 -17.00
N LYS A 105 -1.55 4.13 -17.82
CA LYS A 105 -1.61 4.37 -19.27
C LYS A 105 -2.39 5.65 -19.61
N ARG A 106 -3.55 5.84 -18.97
CA ARG A 106 -4.47 6.96 -19.26
C ARG A 106 -3.88 8.31 -18.84
N VAL A 107 -3.24 8.37 -17.67
CA VAL A 107 -2.66 9.61 -17.12
C VAL A 107 -1.39 10.03 -17.86
N TYR A 108 -0.45 9.10 -18.06
CA TYR A 108 0.85 9.42 -18.66
C TYR A 108 0.90 9.32 -20.20
N ARG A 109 -0.21 8.89 -20.82
CA ARG A 109 -0.41 8.79 -22.28
C ARG A 109 0.81 8.16 -22.99
N GLN A 110 1.27 7.00 -22.51
CA GLN A 110 2.39 6.27 -23.08
C GLN A 110 1.93 5.03 -23.86
N GLY A 111 2.78 4.57 -24.80
CA GLY A 111 2.55 3.29 -25.49
C GLY A 111 2.50 2.11 -24.52
N TRP A 112 1.83 1.04 -24.92
CA TRP A 112 1.57 -0.12 -24.07
C TRP A 112 2.84 -0.75 -23.50
N PHE A 113 3.87 -1.00 -24.33
CA PHE A 113 5.12 -1.61 -23.87
C PHE A 113 5.86 -0.76 -22.82
N LYS A 114 5.96 0.56 -23.06
CA LYS A 114 6.60 1.49 -22.10
C LYS A 114 5.83 1.57 -20.80
N THR A 115 4.49 1.56 -20.87
CA THR A 115 3.64 1.59 -19.68
C THR A 115 3.80 0.33 -18.85
N SER A 116 3.82 -0.86 -19.45
CA SER A 116 3.98 -2.11 -18.73
C SER A 116 5.34 -2.21 -18.03
N LEU A 117 6.43 -1.79 -18.70
CA LEU A 117 7.75 -1.77 -18.09
C LEU A 117 7.80 -0.80 -16.90
N LYS A 118 7.24 0.40 -17.03
CA LYS A 118 7.18 1.37 -15.94
C LYS A 118 6.25 0.94 -14.81
N PHE A 119 5.16 0.25 -15.12
CA PHE A 119 4.28 -0.35 -14.13
C PHE A 119 5.05 -1.38 -13.29
N LEU A 120 5.82 -2.26 -13.93
CA LEU A 120 6.65 -3.23 -13.21
C LEU A 120 7.69 -2.54 -12.31
N LEU A 121 8.40 -1.54 -12.85
CA LEU A 121 9.37 -0.75 -12.06
C LEU A 121 8.70 -0.03 -10.89
N ALA A 122 7.55 0.60 -11.11
CA ALA A 122 6.79 1.26 -10.04
C ALA A 122 6.37 0.27 -8.94
N ASN A 123 5.95 -0.94 -9.29
CA ASN A 123 5.65 -1.99 -8.31
C ASN A 123 6.89 -2.46 -7.55
N LEU A 124 8.04 -2.59 -8.20
CA LEU A 124 9.30 -2.93 -7.51
C LEU A 124 9.69 -1.87 -6.49
N PHE A 125 9.65 -0.59 -6.87
CA PHE A 125 9.90 0.50 -5.93
C PHE A 125 8.85 0.58 -4.82
N TYR A 126 7.59 0.28 -5.14
CA TYR A 126 6.52 0.19 -4.15
C TYR A 126 6.83 -0.87 -3.10
N LEU A 127 7.29 -2.06 -3.50
CA LEU A 127 7.69 -3.12 -2.55
C LEU A 127 8.83 -2.66 -1.63
N VAL A 128 9.86 -2.01 -2.18
CA VAL A 128 10.97 -1.47 -1.39
C VAL A 128 10.48 -0.44 -0.38
N LEU A 129 9.65 0.52 -0.81
CA LEU A 129 9.06 1.52 0.08
C LEU A 129 8.18 0.88 1.15
N PHE A 130 7.34 -0.09 0.76
CA PHE A 130 6.47 -0.79 1.68
C PHE A 130 7.27 -1.52 2.76
N THR A 131 8.30 -2.28 2.40
CA THR A 131 9.18 -2.94 3.37
C THR A 131 9.88 -1.93 4.28
N PHE A 132 10.37 -0.82 3.74
CA PHE A 132 10.99 0.25 4.54
C PHE A 132 10.03 0.83 5.59
N PHE A 133 8.82 1.21 5.18
CA PHE A 133 7.81 1.75 6.10
C PHE A 133 7.28 0.71 7.09
N LEU A 134 7.22 -0.56 6.68
CA LEU A 134 6.84 -1.67 7.55
C LEU A 134 7.89 -1.88 8.65
N ILE A 135 9.18 -1.84 8.32
CA ILE A 135 10.28 -1.91 9.31
C ILE A 135 10.17 -0.76 10.32
N ILE A 136 9.97 0.47 9.86
CA ILE A 136 9.79 1.63 10.74
C ILE A 136 8.60 1.40 11.69
N THR A 137 7.47 0.93 11.15
CA THR A 137 6.26 0.67 11.94
C THR A 137 6.48 -0.42 12.98
N LEU A 138 7.22 -1.48 12.64
CA LEU A 138 7.60 -2.55 13.57
C LEU A 138 8.50 -2.02 14.70
N ILE A 139 9.51 -1.21 14.36
CA ILE A 139 10.42 -0.60 15.34
C ILE A 139 9.64 0.30 16.30
N LEU A 140 8.79 1.18 15.77
CA LEU A 140 7.94 2.05 16.59
C LEU A 140 6.97 1.25 17.46
N GLY A 141 6.38 0.18 16.91
CA GLY A 141 5.53 -0.73 17.67
C GLY A 141 6.26 -1.40 18.82
N PHE A 142 7.51 -1.85 18.61
CA PHE A 142 8.35 -2.42 19.65
C PHE A 142 8.69 -1.40 20.75
N PHE A 143 8.91 -0.13 20.42
CA PHE A 143 9.19 0.90 21.43
C PHE A 143 7.96 1.30 22.26
N LEU A 144 6.76 1.23 21.67
CA LEU A 144 5.51 1.68 22.30
C LEU A 144 4.87 0.60 23.18
N PHE A 145 5.22 -0.68 22.97
CA PHE A 145 4.75 -1.84 23.73
C PHE A 145 5.75 -2.30 24.80
#